data_AF-A0A377Z4X8-F1
#
_entry.id   AF-A0A377Z4X8-F1
#
_cell.length_a   1.000
_cell.length_b   1.000
_cell.length_c   1.000
_cell.angle_alpha   90.00
_cell.angle_beta   90.00
_cell.angle_gamma   90.00
#
_symmetry.space_group_name_H-M   'P 1'
#
loop_
_entity.id
_entity.type
_entity.pdbx_description
1 polymer ?
#
loop_
_entity_poly.entity_id
_entity_poly.type
_entity_poly.pdbx_seq_one_letter_code
_entity_poly.pdbx_strand_id
1 'polypeptide(L)'
;MTPLTDPLQCGGTPDLVLECASQQAVAQYGEAVLARGWHLAVISTGALADSELEQRLRQAGGKLTLLAGAVAGIDGLAAAKEGGLERVTYQSRKSPASWRGSYAEQLIDLSAVNEAQIFFEGSAREAARLFPANANVAATIALGGIGLDATRVQLMVDPATQRNTHTLHAEGLFGEFHLELSGLPLASNPKTSTLAALSAVRACRELA
;
A
#
# COMPACT_ATOMS: atom_id res chain seq x y z
N MET A 1 4.47 30.84 4.82
CA MET A 1 5.62 29.93 5.02
C MET A 1 6.19 29.58 3.66
N THR A 2 7.51 29.61 3.50
CA THR A 2 8.17 29.15 2.28
C THR A 2 8.28 27.62 2.34
N PRO A 3 7.83 26.87 1.32
CA PRO A 3 8.00 25.43 1.30
C PRO A 3 9.49 25.09 1.20
N LEU A 4 9.92 24.06 1.95
CA LEU A 4 11.24 23.46 1.79
C LEU A 4 11.24 22.56 0.55
N THR A 5 12.34 22.53 -0.18
CA THR A 5 12.51 21.66 -1.35
C THR A 5 13.26 20.38 -1.03
N ASP A 6 13.93 20.33 0.13
CA ASP A 6 14.72 19.18 0.58
C ASP A 6 14.64 19.05 2.11
N PRO A 7 14.50 17.84 2.67
CA PRO A 7 14.46 17.63 4.12
C PRO A 7 15.69 18.17 4.87
N LEU A 8 16.85 18.28 4.21
CA LEU A 8 18.07 18.85 4.78
C LEU A 8 17.98 20.35 5.06
N GLN A 9 17.04 21.06 4.41
CA GLN A 9 16.81 22.49 4.66
C GLN A 9 16.03 22.75 5.95
N CYS A 10 15.44 21.72 6.56
CA CYS A 10 14.70 21.85 7.81
C CYS A 10 15.68 21.95 8.99
N GLY A 11 15.80 23.14 9.59
CA GLY A 11 16.72 23.38 10.72
C GLY A 11 16.22 22.88 12.08
N GLY A 12 14.93 22.55 12.22
CA GLY A 12 14.35 21.97 13.44
C GLY A 12 14.29 20.45 13.38
N THR A 13 13.82 19.82 14.46
CA THR A 13 13.53 18.38 14.53
C THR A 13 12.01 18.19 14.59
N PRO A 14 11.36 17.70 13.51
CA PRO A 14 9.93 17.44 13.52
C PRO A 14 9.62 16.19 14.35
N ASP A 15 8.47 16.19 15.03
CA ASP A 15 7.96 14.99 15.70
C ASP A 15 7.59 13.90 14.69
N LEU A 16 7.18 14.29 13.48
CA LEU A 16 6.85 13.40 12.37
C LEU A 16 7.09 14.06 11.01
N VAL A 17 7.66 13.28 10.10
CA VAL A 17 7.61 13.52 8.65
C VAL A 17 6.59 12.55 8.05
N LEU A 18 5.52 13.09 7.48
CA LEU A 18 4.45 12.32 6.85
C LEU A 18 4.61 12.35 5.32
N GLU A 19 4.89 11.21 4.72
CA GLU A 19 4.89 11.05 3.26
C GLU A 19 3.49 10.73 2.76
N CYS A 20 2.95 11.63 1.94
CA CYS A 20 1.66 11.54 1.25
C CYS A 20 1.75 12.00 -0.21
N ALA A 21 2.90 11.80 -0.86
CA ALA A 21 3.22 12.33 -2.18
C ALA A 21 3.26 11.22 -3.25
N SER A 22 4.27 10.35 -3.20
CA SER A 22 4.49 9.29 -4.18
C SER A 22 5.60 8.32 -3.75
N GLN A 23 5.67 7.17 -4.39
CA GLN A 23 6.78 6.22 -4.23
C GLN A 23 8.13 6.84 -4.61
N GLN A 24 8.15 7.73 -5.61
CA GLN A 24 9.36 8.47 -5.98
C GLN A 24 9.81 9.40 -4.87
N ALA A 25 8.89 10.06 -4.16
CA ALA A 25 9.22 10.89 -3.02
C ALA A 25 9.84 10.06 -1.87
N VAL A 26 9.33 8.85 -1.63
CA VAL A 26 9.94 7.91 -0.67
C VAL A 26 11.37 7.56 -1.08
N ALA A 27 11.58 7.22 -2.36
CA ALA A 27 12.90 6.86 -2.88
C ALA A 27 13.89 8.04 -2.82
N GLN A 28 13.41 9.25 -3.09
CA GLN A 28 14.22 10.46 -3.15
C GLN A 28 14.58 11.02 -1.78
N TYR A 29 13.63 11.07 -0.85
CA TYR A 29 13.79 11.81 0.41
C TYR A 29 13.82 10.91 1.65
N GLY A 30 13.35 9.67 1.56
CA GLY A 30 13.15 8.81 2.73
C GLY A 30 14.43 8.54 3.52
N GLU A 31 15.53 8.26 2.82
CA GLU A 31 16.82 7.99 3.47
C GLU A 31 17.36 9.25 4.16
N ALA A 32 17.30 10.41 3.50
CA ALA A 32 17.75 11.67 4.08
C ALA A 32 16.96 12.06 5.34
N VAL A 33 15.66 11.78 5.37
CA VAL A 33 14.83 11.97 6.57
C VAL A 33 15.27 11.03 7.69
N LEU A 34 15.38 9.73 7.40
CA LEU A 34 15.70 8.72 8.40
C LEU A 34 17.14 8.83 8.92
N ALA A 35 18.10 9.23 8.07
CA ALA A 35 19.50 9.48 8.43
C ALA A 35 19.67 10.55 9.52
N ARG A 36 18.69 11.43 9.68
CA ARG A 36 18.65 12.42 10.77
C ARG A 36 18.12 11.87 12.09
N GLY A 37 17.77 10.58 12.15
CA GLY A 37 17.14 9.94 13.31
C GLY A 37 15.64 10.25 13.44
N TRP A 38 15.01 10.81 12.40
CA TRP A 38 13.62 11.27 12.48
C TRP A 38 12.59 10.17 12.29
N HIS A 39 11.36 10.45 12.69
CA HIS A 39 10.21 9.58 12.43
C HIS A 39 9.61 9.88 11.06
N LEU A 40 9.69 8.93 10.13
CA LEU A 40 9.04 8.94 8.83
C LEU A 40 7.84 7.99 8.82
N ALA A 41 6.63 8.51 8.57
CA ALA A 41 5.46 7.71 8.23
C ALA A 41 5.21 7.72 6.72
N VAL A 42 5.05 6.55 6.11
CA VAL A 42 4.92 6.38 4.65
C VAL A 42 3.57 5.76 4.30
N ILE A 43 2.85 6.39 3.36
CA ILE A 43 1.64 5.81 2.77
C ILE A 43 1.91 5.17 1.41
N SER A 44 2.94 5.64 0.69
CA SER A 44 3.37 5.10 -0.61
C SER A 44 4.24 3.85 -0.45
N THR A 45 3.74 2.86 0.30
CA THR A 45 4.46 1.63 0.69
C THR A 45 4.90 0.77 -0.49
N GLY A 46 4.31 0.94 -1.67
CA GLY A 46 4.73 0.25 -2.89
C GLY A 46 6.18 0.56 -3.29
N ALA A 47 6.76 1.67 -2.82
CA ALA A 47 8.18 1.97 -2.98
C ALA A 47 9.08 0.86 -2.41
N LEU A 48 8.64 0.21 -1.35
CA LEU A 48 9.38 -0.85 -0.65
C LEU A 48 9.31 -2.20 -1.37
N ALA A 49 8.67 -2.28 -2.53
CA ALA A 49 8.80 -3.43 -3.42
C ALA A 49 10.20 -3.51 -4.07
N ASP A 50 10.93 -2.40 -4.08
CA ASP A 50 12.38 -2.37 -4.33
C ASP A 50 13.13 -2.74 -3.05
N SER A 51 13.78 -3.90 -3.07
CA SER A 51 14.52 -4.44 -1.93
C SER A 51 15.73 -3.61 -1.55
N GLU A 52 16.40 -2.96 -2.50
CA GLU A 52 17.56 -2.12 -2.19
C GLU A 52 17.11 -0.84 -1.48
N LEU A 53 16.02 -0.23 -1.95
CA LEU A 53 15.42 0.91 -1.27
C LEU A 53 14.92 0.52 0.13
N GLU A 54 14.22 -0.61 0.26
CA GLU A 54 13.72 -1.08 1.55
C GLU A 54 14.88 -1.24 2.56
N GLN A 55 15.97 -1.89 2.15
CA GLN A 55 17.14 -2.10 3.01
C GLN A 55 17.79 -0.79 3.44
N ARG A 56 18.02 0.14 2.50
CA ARG A 56 18.58 1.47 2.80
C ARG A 56 17.73 2.21 3.84
N LEU A 57 16.41 2.24 3.66
CA LEU A 57 15.51 2.93 4.59
C LEU A 57 15.52 2.28 5.98
N ARG A 58 15.52 0.94 6.07
CA ARG A 58 15.58 0.23 7.36
C ARG A 58 16.88 0.47 8.12
N GLN A 59 17.98 0.74 7.42
CA GLN A 59 19.31 0.93 8.00
C GLN A 59 19.67 2.40 8.28
N ALA A 60 18.86 3.35 7.80
CA ALA A 60 19.15 4.78 7.91
C ALA A 60 19.08 5.36 9.34
N GLY A 61 18.65 4.60 10.35
CA GLY A 61 18.77 4.97 11.77
C GLY A 61 17.60 5.75 12.39
N GLY A 62 16.64 6.20 11.57
CA GLY A 62 15.38 6.80 12.04
C GLY A 62 14.27 5.77 12.27
N LYS A 63 13.09 6.26 12.68
CA LYS A 63 11.90 5.43 12.84
C LYS A 63 11.09 5.45 11.53
N LEU A 64 10.96 4.31 10.88
CA LEU A 64 10.07 4.13 9.72
C LEU A 64 8.74 3.51 10.18
N THR A 65 7.61 4.12 9.82
CA THR A 65 6.27 3.58 10.06
C THR A 65 5.53 3.46 8.74
N LEU A 66 4.95 2.29 8.48
CA LEU A 66 4.11 2.06 7.31
C LEU A 66 2.67 2.29 7.69
N LEU A 67 1.99 3.17 6.96
CA LEU A 67 0.58 3.43 7.18
C LEU A 67 -0.27 2.35 6.51
N ALA A 68 -1.35 1.95 7.17
CA ALA A 68 -2.29 0.96 6.64
C ALA A 68 -2.92 1.42 5.31
N GLY A 69 -3.02 2.74 5.08
CA GLY A 69 -3.53 3.29 3.84
C GLY A 69 -4.99 2.90 3.63
N ALA A 70 -5.27 2.26 2.49
CA ALA A 70 -6.62 1.90 2.08
C ALA A 70 -7.02 0.47 2.52
N VAL A 71 -6.41 -0.10 3.57
CA VAL A 71 -6.77 -1.42 4.10
C VAL A 71 -6.85 -1.46 5.63
N ALA A 72 -7.47 -2.51 6.14
CA ALA A 72 -7.60 -2.82 7.55
C ALA A 72 -7.04 -4.23 7.84
N GLY A 73 -6.88 -4.56 9.13
CA GLY A 73 -6.45 -5.90 9.58
C GLY A 73 -4.94 -6.17 9.48
N ILE A 74 -4.13 -5.13 9.28
CA ILE A 74 -2.65 -5.26 9.27
C ILE A 74 -2.13 -5.67 10.65
N ASP A 75 -2.79 -5.24 11.71
CA ASP A 75 -2.56 -5.68 13.09
C ASP A 75 -2.83 -7.17 13.27
N GLY A 76 -3.97 -7.67 12.78
CA GLY A 76 -4.29 -9.09 12.79
C GLY A 76 -3.30 -9.93 11.97
N LEU A 77 -2.89 -9.42 10.81
CA LEU A 77 -1.90 -10.08 9.95
C LEU A 77 -0.51 -10.15 10.61
N ALA A 78 -0.10 -9.07 11.28
CA ALA A 78 1.14 -9.02 12.04
C ALA A 78 1.11 -9.99 13.23
N ALA A 79 0.00 -10.09 13.96
CA ALA A 79 -0.17 -11.05 15.05
C ALA A 79 -0.16 -12.50 14.53
N ALA A 80 -0.85 -12.78 13.42
CA ALA A 80 -0.88 -14.08 12.77
C ALA A 80 0.52 -14.56 12.36
N LYS A 81 1.40 -13.64 11.92
CA LYS A 81 2.78 -13.92 11.55
C LYS A 81 3.59 -14.55 12.69
N GLU A 82 3.41 -14.07 13.92
CA GLU A 82 4.08 -14.62 15.12
C GLU A 82 3.67 -16.08 15.39
N GLY A 83 2.47 -16.46 14.96
CA GLY A 83 1.88 -17.79 15.18
C GLY A 83 2.00 -18.76 14.01
N GLY A 84 2.74 -18.43 12.94
CA GLY A 84 2.85 -19.29 11.75
C GLY A 84 1.78 -18.99 10.69
N LEU A 85 1.81 -17.78 10.14
CA LEU A 85 1.06 -17.38 8.95
C LEU A 85 1.61 -18.13 7.72
N GLU A 86 0.78 -18.90 7.03
CA GLU A 86 1.19 -19.79 5.94
C GLU A 86 0.76 -19.29 4.57
N ARG A 87 -0.45 -18.71 4.47
CA ARG A 87 -1.00 -18.23 3.20
C ARG A 87 -1.64 -16.86 3.37
N VAL A 88 -1.34 -15.97 2.44
CA VAL A 88 -2.01 -14.67 2.31
C VAL A 88 -2.41 -14.47 0.86
N THR A 89 -3.70 -14.27 0.61
CA THR A 89 -4.23 -13.85 -0.69
C THR A 89 -4.89 -12.49 -0.56
N TYR A 90 -4.42 -11.53 -1.36
CA TYR A 90 -5.03 -10.23 -1.53
C TYR A 90 -5.73 -10.17 -2.90
N GLN A 91 -6.99 -9.76 -2.91
CA GLN A 91 -7.75 -9.50 -4.13
C GLN A 91 -8.15 -8.03 -4.22
N SER A 92 -7.93 -7.42 -5.39
CA SER A 92 -8.47 -6.10 -5.72
C SER A 92 -9.52 -6.22 -6.81
N ARG A 93 -10.72 -5.71 -6.56
CA ARG A 93 -11.82 -5.69 -7.53
C ARG A 93 -12.18 -4.24 -7.85
N LYS A 94 -12.14 -3.87 -9.12
CA LYS A 94 -12.47 -2.52 -9.59
C LYS A 94 -13.23 -2.53 -10.91
N SER A 95 -13.89 -1.41 -11.21
CA SER A 95 -14.58 -1.23 -12.50
C SER A 95 -13.57 -1.14 -13.65
N PRO A 96 -13.99 -1.44 -14.90
CA PRO A 96 -13.13 -1.25 -16.07
C PRO A 96 -12.54 0.17 -16.16
N ALA A 97 -13.34 1.18 -15.80
CA ALA A 97 -12.90 2.57 -15.80
C ALA A 97 -11.72 2.83 -14.84
N SER A 98 -11.68 2.17 -13.68
CA SER A 98 -10.59 2.28 -12.70
C SER A 98 -9.28 1.65 -13.17
N TRP A 99 -9.32 0.74 -14.16
CA TRP A 99 -8.15 0.06 -14.71
C TRP A 99 -7.56 0.75 -15.96
N ARG A 100 -8.27 1.72 -16.55
CA ARG A 100 -7.80 2.42 -17.76
C ARG A 100 -6.50 3.18 -17.54
N GLY A 101 -5.63 3.15 -18.55
CA GLY A 101 -4.29 3.74 -18.47
C GLY A 101 -3.34 3.03 -17.51
N SER A 102 -3.60 1.76 -17.20
CA SER A 102 -2.71 0.89 -16.43
C SER A 102 -2.25 -0.30 -17.28
N TYR A 103 -1.31 -1.10 -16.76
CA TYR A 103 -0.84 -2.32 -17.41
C TYR A 103 -1.95 -3.35 -17.71
N ALA A 104 -3.14 -3.20 -17.10
CA ALA A 104 -4.29 -4.07 -17.37
C ALA A 104 -4.67 -4.09 -18.86
N GLU A 105 -4.50 -2.98 -19.58
CA GLU A 105 -4.83 -2.88 -21.02
C GLU A 105 -3.94 -3.78 -21.90
N GLN A 106 -2.81 -4.28 -21.37
CA GLN A 106 -1.97 -5.28 -22.04
C GLN A 106 -2.40 -6.73 -21.76
N LEU A 107 -3.23 -6.94 -20.73
CA LEU A 107 -3.64 -8.26 -20.27
C LEU A 107 -5.09 -8.59 -20.61
N ILE A 108 -5.94 -7.56 -20.76
CA ILE A 108 -7.36 -7.72 -20.99
C ILE A 108 -7.96 -6.53 -21.76
N ASP A 109 -8.92 -6.81 -22.65
CA ASP A 109 -9.75 -5.77 -23.26
C ASP A 109 -10.83 -5.31 -22.27
N LEU A 110 -10.53 -4.20 -21.58
CA LEU A 110 -11.42 -3.57 -20.60
C LEU A 110 -12.78 -3.15 -21.18
N SER A 111 -12.93 -3.01 -22.49
CA SER A 111 -14.19 -2.63 -23.14
C SER A 111 -15.11 -3.82 -23.42
N ALA A 112 -14.55 -5.03 -23.50
CA ALA A 112 -15.27 -6.26 -23.81
C ALA A 112 -15.68 -7.07 -22.56
N VAL A 113 -15.27 -6.64 -21.37
CA VAL A 113 -15.60 -7.32 -20.10
C VAL A 113 -17.10 -7.24 -19.81
N ASN A 114 -17.77 -8.38 -19.80
CA ASN A 114 -19.21 -8.52 -19.49
C ASN A 114 -19.48 -9.17 -18.12
N GLU A 115 -18.50 -9.85 -17.54
CA GLU A 115 -18.56 -10.45 -16.21
C GLU A 115 -17.25 -10.22 -15.45
N ALA A 116 -17.33 -10.39 -14.13
CA ALA A 116 -16.20 -10.19 -13.25
C ALA A 116 -15.11 -11.25 -13.52
N GLN A 117 -13.87 -10.83 -13.79
CA GLN A 117 -12.77 -11.74 -14.08
C GLN A 117 -11.43 -11.28 -13.52
N ILE A 118 -10.61 -12.25 -13.11
CA ILE A 118 -9.23 -12.02 -12.71
C ILE A 118 -8.39 -11.93 -13.99
N PHE A 119 -7.75 -10.78 -14.22
CA PHE A 119 -6.89 -10.56 -15.38
C PHE A 119 -5.40 -10.62 -15.03
N PHE A 120 -5.07 -10.63 -13.74
CA PHE A 120 -3.71 -10.78 -13.24
C PHE A 120 -3.70 -11.60 -11.95
N GLU A 121 -2.76 -12.53 -11.87
CA GLU A 121 -2.42 -13.27 -10.66
C GLU A 121 -0.89 -13.40 -10.54
N GLY A 122 -0.34 -13.08 -9.37
CA GLY A 122 1.10 -13.16 -9.12
C GLY A 122 1.45 -12.77 -7.68
N SER A 123 2.72 -12.56 -7.39
CA SER A 123 3.18 -12.06 -6.08
C SER A 123 2.85 -10.58 -5.87
N ALA A 124 2.88 -10.12 -4.62
CA ALA A 124 2.76 -8.70 -4.31
C ALA A 124 3.92 -7.88 -4.90
N ARG A 125 5.12 -8.48 -5.04
CA ARG A 125 6.26 -7.84 -5.72
C ARG A 125 5.98 -7.58 -7.20
N GLU A 126 5.47 -8.58 -7.91
CA GLU A 126 5.10 -8.45 -9.33
C GLU A 126 3.96 -7.45 -9.52
N ALA A 127 2.93 -7.56 -8.70
CA ALA A 127 1.80 -6.62 -8.72
C ALA A 127 2.25 -5.18 -8.49
N ALA A 128 3.17 -4.95 -7.54
CA ALA A 128 3.69 -3.62 -7.25
C ALA A 128 4.48 -3.01 -8.42
N ARG A 129 5.26 -3.84 -9.14
CA ARG A 129 6.03 -3.42 -10.32
C ARG A 129 5.14 -3.11 -11.52
N LEU A 130 4.18 -3.98 -11.82
CA LEU A 130 3.32 -3.86 -13.00
C LEU A 130 2.17 -2.86 -12.80
N PHE A 131 1.72 -2.68 -11.56
CA PHE A 131 0.58 -1.82 -11.23
C PHE A 131 0.92 -0.81 -10.12
N PRO A 132 1.79 0.20 -10.37
CA PRO A 132 2.22 1.17 -9.35
C PRO A 132 1.07 1.85 -8.60
N ALA A 133 -0.04 2.16 -9.28
CA ALA A 133 -1.24 2.75 -8.68
C ALA A 133 -1.97 1.83 -7.67
N ASN A 134 -1.69 0.53 -7.70
CA ASN A 134 -2.28 -0.51 -6.82
C ASN A 134 -1.25 -1.10 -5.85
N ALA A 135 0.02 -0.80 -6.08
CA ALA A 135 1.16 -1.35 -5.36
C ALA A 135 1.09 -1.13 -3.85
N ASN A 136 0.59 0.02 -3.40
CA ASN A 136 0.63 0.36 -1.97
C ASN A 136 -0.19 -0.61 -1.12
N VAL A 137 -1.40 -1.00 -1.56
CA VAL A 137 -2.20 -1.95 -0.77
C VAL A 137 -1.54 -3.33 -0.71
N ALA A 138 -1.11 -3.84 -1.86
CA ALA A 138 -0.43 -5.13 -1.93
C ALA A 138 0.86 -5.14 -1.09
N ALA A 139 1.66 -4.08 -1.19
CA ALA A 139 2.88 -3.93 -0.42
C ALA A 139 2.61 -3.79 1.08
N THR A 140 1.62 -3.00 1.51
CA THR A 140 1.25 -2.86 2.93
C THR A 140 0.84 -4.20 3.53
N ILE A 141 0.00 -4.98 2.82
CA ILE A 141 -0.39 -6.33 3.26
C ILE A 141 0.83 -7.24 3.35
N ALA A 142 1.66 -7.26 2.30
CA ALA A 142 2.82 -8.13 2.25
C ALA A 142 3.84 -7.82 3.35
N LEU A 143 4.15 -6.53 3.58
CA LEU A 143 5.11 -6.08 4.58
C LEU A 143 4.61 -6.29 6.00
N GLY A 144 3.29 -6.20 6.22
CA GLY A 144 2.64 -6.53 7.50
C GLY A 144 2.41 -8.02 7.72
N GLY A 145 2.57 -8.85 6.69
CA GLY A 145 2.29 -10.28 6.72
C GLY A 145 3.48 -11.14 6.34
N ILE A 146 3.24 -12.07 5.40
CA ILE A 146 4.15 -13.15 5.03
C ILE A 146 5.27 -12.72 4.06
N GLY A 147 5.27 -11.47 3.61
CA GLY A 147 6.30 -10.93 2.70
C GLY A 147 5.84 -10.78 1.25
N LEU A 148 6.59 -9.99 0.48
CA LEU A 148 6.24 -9.56 -0.88
C LEU A 148 6.16 -10.69 -1.90
N ASP A 149 7.04 -11.68 -1.78
CA ASP A 149 7.09 -12.81 -2.73
C ASP A 149 6.08 -13.90 -2.37
N ALA A 150 5.77 -14.07 -1.08
CA ALA A 150 4.84 -15.10 -0.59
C ALA A 150 3.37 -14.63 -0.53
N THR A 151 3.10 -13.33 -0.63
CA THR A 151 1.73 -12.81 -0.69
C THR A 151 1.18 -12.93 -2.10
N ARG A 152 0.14 -13.74 -2.29
CA ARG A 152 -0.56 -13.90 -3.56
C ARG A 152 -1.49 -12.73 -3.82
N VAL A 153 -1.45 -12.16 -5.02
CA VAL A 153 -2.28 -11.03 -5.43
C VAL A 153 -3.11 -11.40 -6.65
N GLN A 154 -4.41 -11.11 -6.58
CA GLN A 154 -5.35 -11.26 -7.69
C GLN A 154 -5.96 -9.89 -8.02
N LEU A 155 -5.81 -9.43 -9.26
CA LEU A 155 -6.45 -8.20 -9.72
C LEU A 155 -7.60 -8.54 -10.65
N MET A 156 -8.76 -7.98 -10.32
CA MET A 156 -10.04 -8.31 -10.91
C MET A 156 -10.69 -7.07 -11.51
N VAL A 157 -11.18 -7.21 -12.73
CA VAL A 157 -12.07 -6.24 -13.36
C VAL A 157 -13.50 -6.73 -13.25
N ASP A 158 -14.41 -5.83 -12.90
CA ASP A 158 -15.83 -6.14 -12.76
C ASP A 158 -16.70 -5.02 -13.31
N PRO A 159 -17.49 -5.25 -14.38
CA PRO A 159 -18.34 -4.21 -14.98
C PRO A 159 -19.56 -3.84 -14.12
N ALA A 160 -19.97 -4.68 -13.18
CA ALA A 160 -21.09 -4.45 -12.27
C ALA A 160 -20.69 -3.75 -10.96
N THR A 161 -19.39 -3.72 -10.61
CA THR A 161 -18.96 -3.09 -9.35
C THR A 161 -19.11 -1.57 -9.39
N GLN A 162 -19.62 -1.01 -8.29
CA GLN A 162 -19.75 0.43 -8.08
C GLN A 162 -18.64 0.99 -7.17
N ARG A 163 -17.81 0.11 -6.59
CA ARG A 163 -16.77 0.48 -5.60
C ARG A 163 -15.50 -0.31 -5.85
N ASN A 164 -14.39 0.25 -5.39
CA ASN A 164 -13.14 -0.50 -5.29
C ASN A 164 -13.21 -1.35 -4.01
N THR A 165 -13.05 -2.65 -4.18
CA THR A 165 -13.08 -3.62 -3.07
C THR A 165 -11.72 -4.27 -2.91
N HIS A 166 -11.28 -4.36 -1.67
CA HIS A 166 -10.07 -5.04 -1.26
C HIS A 166 -10.48 -6.22 -0.38
N THR A 167 -10.14 -7.43 -0.78
CA THR A 167 -10.37 -8.64 0.01
C THR A 167 -9.03 -9.20 0.44
N LEU A 168 -8.91 -9.56 1.71
CA LEU A 168 -7.75 -10.20 2.30
C LEU A 168 -8.19 -11.51 2.91
N HIS A 169 -7.51 -12.58 2.53
CA HIS A 169 -7.66 -13.90 3.11
C HIS A 169 -6.30 -14.34 3.67
N ALA A 170 -6.27 -14.70 4.94
CA ALA A 170 -5.07 -15.14 5.64
C ALA A 170 -5.33 -16.42 6.40
N GLU A 171 -4.39 -17.36 6.31
CA GLU A 171 -4.48 -18.70 6.91
C GLU A 171 -3.15 -19.12 7.51
N GLY A 172 -3.20 -19.89 8.58
CA GLY A 172 -2.04 -20.49 9.22
C GLY A 172 -2.44 -21.25 10.48
N LEU A 173 -1.48 -21.49 11.38
CA LEU A 173 -1.75 -22.26 12.61
C LEU A 173 -2.72 -21.56 13.57
N PHE A 174 -2.87 -20.24 13.45
CA PHE A 174 -3.83 -19.46 14.21
C PHE A 174 -5.29 -19.67 13.76
N GLY A 175 -5.51 -20.36 12.63
CA GLY A 175 -6.79 -20.49 11.94
C GLY A 175 -6.83 -19.69 10.64
N GLU A 176 -7.99 -19.11 10.34
CA GLU A 176 -8.22 -18.32 9.13
C GLU A 176 -8.99 -17.04 9.42
N PHE A 177 -8.76 -15.99 8.63
CA PHE A 177 -9.64 -14.83 8.61
C PHE A 177 -9.83 -14.27 7.20
N HIS A 178 -11.02 -13.68 7.00
CA HIS A 178 -11.38 -12.94 5.81
C HIS A 178 -11.73 -11.50 6.18
N LEU A 179 -11.21 -10.56 5.41
CA LEU A 179 -11.54 -9.15 5.51
C LEU A 179 -11.96 -8.66 4.13
N GLU A 180 -13.06 -7.92 4.08
CA GLU A 180 -13.47 -7.18 2.90
C GLU A 180 -13.60 -5.70 3.25
N LEU A 181 -12.98 -4.85 2.44
CA LEU A 181 -13.12 -3.41 2.53
C LEU A 181 -13.60 -2.85 1.20
N SER A 182 -14.76 -2.18 1.23
CA SER A 182 -15.31 -1.45 0.10
C SER A 182 -15.20 0.06 0.34
N GLY A 183 -14.11 0.66 -0.15
CA GLY A 183 -13.76 2.05 0.12
C GLY A 183 -14.56 3.06 -0.72
N LEU A 184 -14.77 4.25 -0.16
CA LEU A 184 -15.26 5.41 -0.92
C LEU A 184 -14.07 6.24 -1.43
N PRO A 185 -14.13 6.71 -2.70
CA PRO A 185 -13.13 7.63 -3.22
C PRO A 185 -13.15 8.96 -2.45
N LEU A 186 -12.00 9.61 -2.37
CA LEU A 186 -11.87 10.95 -1.83
C LEU A 186 -12.50 11.96 -2.82
N ALA A 187 -13.34 12.87 -2.33
CA ALA A 187 -14.07 13.82 -3.19
C ALA A 187 -13.15 14.69 -4.07
N SER A 188 -11.97 15.07 -3.55
CA SER A 188 -10.98 15.88 -4.27
C SER A 188 -10.04 15.06 -5.17
N ASN A 189 -9.95 13.74 -4.98
CA ASN A 189 -9.13 12.85 -5.79
C ASN A 189 -9.77 11.45 -5.87
N PRO A 190 -10.57 11.17 -6.91
CA PRO A 190 -11.28 9.89 -7.04
C PRO A 190 -10.38 8.66 -7.13
N LYS A 191 -9.08 8.84 -7.42
CA LYS A 191 -8.09 7.74 -7.46
C LYS A 191 -7.63 7.31 -6.06
N THR A 192 -7.86 8.13 -5.04
CA THR A 192 -7.44 7.87 -3.66
C THR A 192 -8.62 7.45 -2.79
N SER A 193 -8.44 6.43 -1.96
CA SER A 193 -9.43 6.04 -0.95
C SER A 193 -9.48 7.06 0.20
N THR A 194 -10.68 7.42 0.66
CA THR A 194 -10.86 8.28 1.84
C THR A 194 -10.18 7.68 3.07
N LEU A 195 -10.19 6.35 3.22
CA LEU A 195 -9.54 5.67 4.34
C LEU A 195 -8.03 5.90 4.37
N ALA A 196 -7.38 6.01 3.20
CA ALA A 196 -5.95 6.27 3.11
C ALA A 196 -5.61 7.64 3.75
N ALA A 197 -6.37 8.69 3.42
CA ALA A 197 -6.21 10.00 4.04
C ALA A 197 -6.49 9.95 5.56
N LEU A 198 -7.54 9.24 5.99
CA LEU A 198 -7.86 9.08 7.41
C LEU A 198 -6.77 8.30 8.17
N SER A 199 -6.09 7.35 7.54
CA SER A 199 -4.97 6.63 8.13
C SER A 199 -3.80 7.57 8.46
N ALA A 200 -3.55 8.56 7.61
CA ALA A 200 -2.56 9.60 7.86
C ALA A 200 -2.98 10.56 8.98
N VAL A 201 -4.25 10.97 9.02
CA VAL A 201 -4.81 11.77 10.13
C VAL A 201 -4.67 11.04 11.46
N ARG A 202 -4.98 9.73 11.50
CA ARG A 202 -4.78 8.89 12.68
C ARG A 202 -3.33 8.89 13.12
N ALA A 203 -2.39 8.68 12.20
CA ALA A 203 -0.95 8.69 12.52
C ALA A 203 -0.50 10.02 13.13
N CYS A 204 -1.02 11.15 12.64
CA CYS A 204 -0.76 12.45 13.26
C CYS A 204 -1.33 12.58 14.67
N ARG A 205 -2.48 11.95 14.97
CA ARG A 205 -3.12 12.00 16.29
C ARG A 205 -2.45 11.10 17.32
N GLU A 206 -1.86 9.98 16.91
CA GLU A 206 -1.18 9.04 17.81
C GLU A 206 0.19 9.53 18.31
N LEU A 207 0.69 10.64 17.76
CA LEU A 207 1.90 11.33 18.22
C LEU A 207 1.65 12.34 19.34
N ALA A 208 0.38 12.73 19.53
CA ALA A 208 -0.04 13.76 20.49
C ALA A 208 -0.29 13.19 21.88
#